data_AF-A0A964AEP3-F1
#
_entry.id   AF-A0A964AEP3-F1
#
_cell.length_a   1.000
_cell.length_b   1.000
_cell.length_c   1.000
_cell.angle_alpha   90.00
_cell.angle_beta   90.00
_cell.angle_gamma   90.00
#
_symmetry.space_group_name_H-M   'P 1'
#
loop_
_entity.id
_entity.type
_entity.pdbx_description
1 polymer ?
#
loop_
_entity_poly.entity_id
_entity_poly.type
_entity_poly.pdbx_seq_one_letter_code
_entity_poly.pdbx_strand_id
1 'polypeptide(L)'
;MQEDASSAKRHAQLRWVGVPLFGLGLLGLVGAAMLGVTTEAGWDGVMLYIATSGLSLATFGTHNDTALAMAFRASSAGALSDEALRRELDEEIALDRRALVALSPTPRVAFAVTLIALTLHLFGLRWLTQAI
;
A
#
# COMPACT_ATOMS: atom_id res chain seq x y z
N MET A 1 19.52 -12.04 -8.25
CA MET A 1 19.04 -13.35 -7.78
C MET A 1 18.93 -13.41 -6.25
N GLN A 2 20.02 -13.43 -5.47
CA GLN A 2 19.90 -13.28 -3.99
C GLN A 2 19.32 -11.92 -3.60
N GLU A 3 19.63 -10.87 -4.37
CA GLU A 3 19.05 -9.52 -4.23
C GLU A 3 17.54 -9.48 -4.45
N ASP A 4 16.99 -10.36 -5.30
CA ASP A 4 15.55 -10.43 -5.56
C ASP A 4 14.82 -11.04 -4.37
N ALA A 5 15.40 -12.06 -3.73
CA ALA A 5 14.83 -12.70 -2.55
C ALA A 5 14.79 -11.74 -1.34
N SER A 6 15.89 -11.01 -1.09
CA SER A 6 15.93 -10.01 0.00
C SER A 6 15.01 -8.83 -0.26
N SER A 7 14.93 -8.36 -1.52
CA SER A 7 14.02 -7.30 -1.92
C SER A 7 12.56 -7.73 -1.81
N ALA A 8 12.22 -8.95 -2.23
CA ALA A 8 10.87 -9.50 -2.11
C ALA A 8 10.41 -9.50 -0.64
N LYS A 9 11.26 -10.01 0.27
CA LYS A 9 10.99 -9.98 1.71
C LYS A 9 10.77 -8.57 2.25
N ARG A 10 11.61 -7.62 1.85
CA ARG A 10 11.48 -6.22 2.26
C ARG A 10 10.14 -5.64 1.80
N HIS A 11 9.74 -5.86 0.55
CA HIS A 11 8.46 -5.38 0.03
C HIS A 11 7.26 -6.06 0.71
N ALA A 12 7.36 -7.36 1.01
CA ALA A 12 6.34 -8.11 1.75
C ALA A 12 6.13 -7.58 3.19
N GLN A 13 7.19 -7.06 3.81
CA GLN A 13 7.08 -6.38 5.10
C GLN A 13 6.50 -4.97 4.95
N LEU A 14 6.98 -4.21 3.96
CA LEU A 14 6.57 -2.82 3.73
C LEU A 14 5.10 -2.66 3.32
N ARG A 15 4.47 -3.66 2.68
CA ARG A 15 3.04 -3.57 2.33
C ARG A 15 2.16 -3.28 3.55
N TRP A 16 2.55 -3.79 4.73
CA TRP A 16 1.82 -3.57 5.98
C TRP A 16 1.84 -2.12 6.46
N VAL A 17 2.68 -1.24 5.90
CA VAL A 17 2.61 0.21 6.13
C VAL A 17 1.31 0.80 5.55
N GLY A 18 0.78 0.23 4.47
CA GLY A 18 -0.49 0.68 3.88
C GLY A 18 -1.69 0.52 4.81
N VAL A 19 -1.68 -0.50 5.69
CA VAL A 19 -2.80 -0.79 6.60
C VAL A 19 -3.03 0.29 7.67
N PRO A 20 -2.05 0.70 8.49
CA PRO A 20 -2.23 1.80 9.43
C PRO A 20 -2.52 3.11 8.71
N LEU A 21 -1.91 3.36 7.54
CA LEU A 21 -2.24 4.54 6.73
C LEU A 21 -3.69 4.52 6.23
N PHE A 22 -4.23 3.35 5.91
CA PHE A 22 -5.64 3.21 5.52
C PHE A 22 -6.55 3.48 6.71
N GLY A 23 -6.22 2.94 7.90
CA GLY A 23 -6.94 3.24 9.13
C GLY A 23 -6.95 4.74 9.47
N LEU A 24 -5.81 5.42 9.34
CA LEU A 24 -5.72 6.88 9.49
C LEU A 24 -6.58 7.63 8.46
N GLY A 25 -6.62 7.13 7.22
CA GLY A 25 -7.44 7.70 6.14
C GLY A 25 -8.92 7.62 6.46
N LEU A 26 -9.39 6.47 6.94
CA LEU A 26 -10.79 6.29 7.36
C LEU A 26 -11.14 7.15 8.57
N LEU A 27 -10.26 7.24 9.57
CA LEU A 27 -10.49 8.10 10.73
C LEU A 27 -10.59 9.57 10.33
N GLY A 28 -9.69 10.03 9.46
CA GLY A 28 -9.74 11.39 8.94
C GLY A 28 -10.97 11.64 8.06
N LEU A 29 -11.41 10.64 7.28
CA LEU A 29 -12.63 10.70 6.48
C LEU A 29 -13.87 10.91 7.37
N VAL A 30 -13.97 10.13 8.45
CA VAL A 30 -15.05 10.28 9.44
C VAL A 30 -14.98 11.67 10.09
N GLY A 31 -13.79 12.10 10.52
CA GLY A 31 -13.60 13.43 11.11
C GLY A 31 -14.00 14.58 10.19
N ALA A 32 -13.56 14.55 8.93
CA ALA A 32 -13.90 15.56 7.93
C ALA A 32 -15.39 15.55 7.59
N ALA A 33 -16.01 14.37 7.49
CA ALA A 33 -17.45 14.25 7.26
C ALA A 33 -18.26 14.81 8.43
N MET A 34 -17.83 14.55 9.67
CA MET A 34 -18.47 15.12 10.86
C MET A 34 -18.36 16.65 10.86
N LEU A 35 -17.17 17.21 10.60
CA LEU A 35 -16.98 18.66 10.51
C LEU A 35 -17.82 19.29 9.39
N GLY A 36 -17.88 18.69 8.20
CA GLY A 36 -18.69 19.20 7.10
C GLY A 36 -20.19 19.19 7.37
N VAL A 37 -20.66 18.36 8.32
CA VAL A 37 -22.07 18.34 8.77
C VAL A 37 -22.32 19.33 9.90
N THR A 38 -21.35 19.53 10.80
CA THR A 38 -21.53 20.37 12.01
C THR A 38 -21.07 21.81 11.84
N THR A 39 -20.31 22.12 10.79
CA THR A 39 -19.74 23.44 10.51
C THR A 39 -19.98 23.84 9.06
N GLU A 40 -19.64 25.07 8.69
CA GLU A 40 -19.60 25.50 7.27
C GLU A 40 -18.32 25.05 6.54
N ALA A 41 -17.55 24.12 7.12
CA ALA A 41 -16.40 23.54 6.45
C ALA A 41 -16.82 22.86 5.14
N GLY A 42 -16.02 23.07 4.09
CA GLY A 42 -16.25 22.47 2.78
C GLY A 42 -16.12 20.94 2.78
N TRP A 43 -16.59 20.32 1.70
CA TRP A 43 -16.43 18.88 1.44
C TRP A 43 -15.04 18.51 0.89
N ASP A 44 -14.13 19.48 0.77
CA ASP A 44 -12.77 19.31 0.30
C ASP A 44 -11.97 18.36 1.19
N GLY A 45 -12.14 18.43 2.52
CA GLY A 45 -11.52 17.49 3.44
C GLY A 45 -11.99 16.04 3.24
N VAL A 46 -13.28 15.84 2.96
CA VAL A 46 -13.83 14.50 2.68
C VAL A 46 -13.19 13.92 1.42
N MET A 47 -13.09 14.72 0.35
CA MET A 47 -12.45 14.28 -0.90
C MET A 47 -10.96 13.97 -0.69
N LEU A 48 -10.27 14.80 0.10
CA LEU A 48 -8.88 14.57 0.47
C LEU A 48 -8.70 13.24 1.20
N TYR A 49 -9.56 12.91 2.17
CA TYR A 49 -9.46 11.67 2.92
C TYR A 49 -9.95 10.42 2.17
N ILE A 50 -10.81 10.56 1.16
CA ILE A 50 -11.07 9.50 0.18
C ILE A 50 -9.79 9.21 -0.61
N ALA A 51 -9.12 10.25 -1.12
CA ALA A 51 -7.87 10.08 -1.86
C ALA A 51 -6.77 9.46 -0.99
N THR A 52 -6.60 9.92 0.25
CA THR A 52 -5.59 9.35 1.16
C THR A 52 -5.86 7.87 1.44
N SER A 53 -7.11 7.50 1.69
CA SER A 53 -7.51 6.10 1.92
C SER A 53 -7.23 5.22 0.69
N GLY A 54 -7.58 5.71 -0.50
CA GLY A 54 -7.30 5.00 -1.76
C GLY A 54 -5.79 4.81 -1.98
N LEU A 55 -4.97 5.83 -1.74
CA LEU A 55 -3.51 5.73 -1.86
C LEU A 55 -2.88 4.84 -0.80
N SER A 56 -3.42 4.81 0.43
CA SER A 56 -2.99 3.86 1.46
C SER A 56 -3.21 2.41 1.04
N LEU A 57 -4.35 2.13 0.40
CA LEU A 57 -4.63 0.79 -0.13
C LEU A 57 -3.73 0.47 -1.33
N ALA A 58 -3.50 1.45 -2.22
CA ALA A 58 -2.55 1.30 -3.33
C ALA A 58 -1.12 1.06 -2.84
N THR A 59 -0.73 1.64 -1.70
CA THR A 59 0.56 1.36 -1.05
C THR A 59 0.69 -0.12 -0.70
N PHE A 60 -0.33 -0.71 -0.08
CA PHE A 60 -0.36 -2.14 0.20
C PHE A 60 -0.24 -2.95 -1.10
N GLY A 61 -1.11 -2.67 -2.08
CA GLY A 61 -1.17 -3.41 -3.35
C GLY A 61 0.15 -3.36 -4.13
N THR A 62 0.72 -2.18 -4.33
CA THR A 62 1.97 -2.02 -5.10
C THR A 62 3.17 -2.69 -4.43
N HIS A 63 3.26 -2.67 -3.11
CA HIS A 63 4.28 -3.43 -2.38
C HIS A 63 4.04 -4.94 -2.45
N ASN A 64 2.78 -5.38 -2.36
CA ASN A 64 2.39 -6.79 -2.51
C ASN A 64 2.77 -7.34 -3.89
N ASP A 65 2.35 -6.65 -4.95
CA ASP A 65 2.62 -7.05 -6.34
C ASP A 65 4.12 -7.10 -6.63
N THR A 66 4.87 -6.11 -6.12
CA THR A 66 6.32 -6.09 -6.24
C THR A 66 6.97 -7.27 -5.49
N ALA A 67 6.51 -7.56 -4.28
CA ALA A 67 7.02 -8.67 -3.47
C ALA A 67 6.77 -10.02 -4.17
N LEU A 68 5.56 -10.25 -4.63
CA LEU A 68 5.17 -11.48 -5.33
C LEU A 68 5.94 -11.66 -6.64
N ALA A 69 6.07 -10.61 -7.44
CA ALA A 69 6.83 -10.67 -8.70
C ALA A 69 8.32 -10.97 -8.46
N MET A 70 8.94 -10.38 -7.44
CA MET A 70 10.32 -10.67 -7.06
C MET A 70 10.48 -12.07 -6.46
N ALA A 71 9.54 -12.50 -5.62
CA ALA A 71 9.52 -13.84 -5.04
C ALA A 71 9.37 -14.91 -6.12
N PHE A 72 8.52 -14.69 -7.13
CA PHE A 72 8.36 -15.59 -8.27
C PHE A 72 9.67 -15.77 -9.06
N ARG A 73 10.38 -14.67 -9.32
CA ARG A 73 11.69 -14.67 -9.99
C ARG A 73 12.75 -15.39 -9.15
N ALA A 74 12.79 -15.13 -7.85
CA ALA A 74 13.71 -15.79 -6.92
C ALA A 74 13.41 -17.28 -6.73
N SER A 75 12.13 -17.68 -6.74
CA SER A 75 11.69 -19.08 -6.61
C SER A 75 12.05 -19.88 -7.87
N SER A 76 11.78 -19.34 -9.06
CA SER A 76 12.17 -19.95 -10.35
C SER A 76 13.68 -20.17 -10.48
N ALA A 77 14.45 -19.39 -9.73
CA ALA A 77 15.90 -19.42 -9.63
C ALA A 77 16.45 -20.36 -8.53
N GLY A 78 15.59 -20.95 -7.70
CA GLY A 78 16.00 -21.74 -6.52
C GLY A 78 16.62 -20.90 -5.39
N ALA A 79 16.43 -19.58 -5.40
CA ALA A 79 17.04 -18.64 -4.45
C ALA A 79 16.09 -18.14 -3.34
N LEU A 80 14.81 -18.51 -3.38
CA LEU A 80 13.83 -18.14 -2.36
C LEU A 80 13.90 -19.08 -1.16
N SER A 81 14.42 -18.58 -0.03
CA SER A 81 14.59 -19.36 1.21
C SER A 81 13.59 -19.02 2.32
N ASP A 82 12.81 -17.95 2.18
CA ASP A 82 11.83 -17.53 3.18
C ASP A 82 10.53 -18.34 3.02
N GLU A 83 10.26 -19.23 3.97
CA GLU A 83 9.14 -20.18 3.91
C GLU A 83 7.77 -19.50 3.96
N ALA A 84 7.64 -18.41 4.71
CA ALA A 84 6.37 -17.69 4.80
C ALA A 84 6.02 -17.05 3.46
N LEU A 85 7.00 -16.40 2.82
CA LEU A 85 6.83 -15.80 1.51
C LEU A 85 6.68 -16.85 0.41
N ARG A 86 7.32 -18.01 0.55
CA ARG A 86 7.16 -19.14 -0.36
C ARG A 86 5.74 -19.70 -0.31
N ARG A 87 5.20 -19.94 0.90
CA ARG A 87 3.83 -20.41 1.07
C ARG A 87 2.83 -19.45 0.44
N GLU A 88 2.99 -18.16 0.69
CA GLU A 88 2.13 -17.13 0.10
C GLU A 88 2.22 -17.10 -1.44
N LEU A 89 3.43 -17.21 -1.99
CA LEU A 89 3.64 -17.31 -3.44
C LEU A 89 2.96 -18.56 -4.01
N ASP A 90 3.07 -19.71 -3.34
CA ASP A 90 2.45 -20.96 -3.79
C ASP A 90 0.92 -20.88 -3.73
N GLU A 91 0.36 -20.24 -2.70
CA GLU A 91 -1.08 -19.92 -2.60
C GLU A 91 -1.54 -19.06 -3.79
N GLU A 92 -0.79 -18.00 -4.15
CA GLU A 92 -1.15 -17.14 -5.27
C GLU A 92 -0.95 -17.79 -6.64
N ILE A 93 0.05 -18.66 -6.80
CA ILE A 93 0.21 -19.48 -8.02
C ILE A 93 -0.99 -20.41 -8.18
N ALA A 94 -1.49 -21.00 -7.09
CA ALA A 94 -2.66 -21.87 -7.10
C ALA A 94 -3.95 -21.12 -7.44
N LEU A 95 -4.06 -19.85 -7.04
CA LEU A 95 -5.21 -18.98 -7.34
C LEU A 95 -5.18 -18.48 -8.79
N ASP A 96 -4.13 -17.76 -9.19
CA ASP A 96 -4.00 -17.23 -10.56
C ASP A 96 -2.54 -17.02 -10.97
N ARG A 97 -1.91 -18.11 -11.42
CA ARG A 97 -0.58 -18.07 -12.00
C ARG A 97 -0.44 -17.08 -13.18
N ARG A 98 -1.48 -16.86 -13.99
CA ARG A 98 -1.36 -16.00 -15.18
C ARG A 98 -1.24 -14.54 -14.76
N ALA A 99 -2.05 -14.11 -13.79
CA ALA A 99 -1.94 -12.77 -13.21
C ALA A 99 -0.55 -12.56 -12.60
N LEU A 100 -0.04 -13.52 -11.83
CA LEU A 100 1.27 -13.45 -11.21
C LEU A 100 2.42 -13.30 -12.24
N VAL A 101 2.37 -14.06 -13.34
CA VAL A 101 3.36 -13.98 -14.42
C VAL A 101 3.32 -12.64 -15.15
N ALA A 102 2.14 -12.00 -15.20
CA ALA A 102 1.98 -10.67 -15.79
C ALA A 102 2.50 -9.53 -14.88
N LEU A 103 2.74 -9.79 -13.60
CA LEU A 103 3.27 -8.78 -12.69
C LEU A 103 4.68 -8.34 -13.08
N SER A 104 4.85 -7.04 -13.22
CA SER A 104 6.15 -6.41 -13.38
C SER A 104 6.58 -5.80 -12.05
N PRO A 105 7.71 -6.22 -11.46
CA PRO A 105 8.17 -5.63 -10.21
C PRO A 105 8.50 -4.16 -10.45
N THR A 106 7.83 -3.27 -9.73
CA THR A 106 8.03 -1.83 -9.84
C THR A 106 8.34 -1.19 -8.47
N PRO A 107 9.51 -1.50 -7.87
CA PRO A 107 9.88 -0.99 -6.55
C PRO A 107 9.78 0.53 -6.42
N ARG A 108 10.19 1.25 -7.48
CA ARG A 108 10.15 2.71 -7.54
C ARG A 108 8.71 3.25 -7.41
N VAL A 109 7.76 2.58 -8.07
CA VAL A 109 6.34 2.98 -8.00
C VAL A 109 5.81 2.71 -6.61
N ALA A 110 6.10 1.55 -6.01
CA ALA A 110 5.67 1.24 -4.65
C ALA A 110 6.15 2.30 -3.63
N PHE A 111 7.43 2.67 -3.68
CA PHE A 111 7.97 3.74 -2.82
C PHE A 111 7.36 5.11 -3.12
N ALA A 112 7.15 5.46 -4.39
CA ALA A 112 6.54 6.72 -4.77
C ALA A 112 5.10 6.83 -4.25
N VAL A 113 4.30 5.76 -4.40
CA VAL A 113 2.93 5.71 -3.88
C VAL A 113 2.90 5.86 -2.36
N THR A 114 3.78 5.17 -1.64
CA THR A 114 3.93 5.32 -0.18
C THR A 114 4.25 6.75 0.22
N LEU A 115 5.20 7.40 -0.47
CA LEU A 115 5.60 8.78 -0.18
C LEU A 115 4.46 9.78 -0.44
N ILE A 116 3.72 9.60 -1.53
CA ILE A 116 2.57 10.44 -1.86
C ILE A 116 1.46 10.23 -0.82
N ALA A 117 1.17 8.98 -0.44
CA ALA A 117 0.19 8.66 0.60
C ALA A 117 0.53 9.36 1.92
N LEU A 118 1.78 9.26 2.38
CA LEU A 118 2.26 9.93 3.60
C LEU A 118 2.12 11.46 3.50
N THR A 119 2.49 12.03 2.37
CA THR A 119 2.40 13.48 2.14
C THR A 119 0.94 13.95 2.22
N LEU A 120 0.01 13.21 1.62
CA LEU A 120 -1.41 13.52 1.69
C LEU A 120 -1.98 13.37 3.11
N HIS A 121 -1.52 12.39 3.89
CA HIS A 121 -1.91 12.27 5.31
C HIS A 121 -1.44 13.46 6.13
N LEU A 122 -0.20 13.91 5.94
CA LEU A 122 0.31 15.09 6.63
C LEU A 122 -0.46 16.36 6.23
N PHE A 123 -0.79 16.49 4.94
CA PHE A 123 -1.61 17.60 4.45
C PHE A 123 -3.03 17.54 5.02
N GLY A 124 -3.67 16.36 5.02
CA GLY A 124 -4.99 16.16 5.60
C GLY A 124 -5.05 16.44 7.09
N LEU A 125 -4.04 15.99 7.85
CA LEU A 125 -3.94 16.30 9.27
C LEU A 125 -3.86 17.82 9.50
N ARG A 126 -3.04 18.52 8.72
CA ARG A 126 -2.96 19.99 8.78
C ARG A 126 -4.30 20.64 8.46
N TRP A 127 -4.99 20.18 7.41
CA TRP A 127 -6.32 20.67 7.06
C TRP A 127 -7.30 20.50 8.22
N LEU A 128 -7.33 19.30 8.83
CA LEU A 128 -8.23 19.01 9.95
C LEU A 128 -7.97 19.92 11.16
N THR A 129 -6.70 20.20 11.47
CA THR A 129 -6.35 21.11 12.58
C THR A 129 -6.69 22.58 12.33
N GLN A 130 -6.89 22.99 11.07
CA GLN A 130 -7.28 24.36 10.73
C GLN A 130 -8.80 24.53 10.65
N ALA A 131 -9.54 23.42 10.54
CA ALA A 131 -11.00 23.40 10.46
C ALA A 131 -11.71 23.30 11.82
N ILE A 132 -10.97 22.98 12.89
CA ILE A 132 -11.42 22.99 14.29
C ILE A 132 -11.09 24.35 14.91
#